data_AF-A0A3M2B6F7-F1
#
_entry.id   AF-A0A3M2B6F7-F1
#
_cell.length_a   1.000
_cell.length_b   1.000
_cell.length_c   1.000
_cell.angle_alpha   90.00
_cell.angle_beta   90.00
_cell.angle_gamma   90.00
#
_symmetry.space_group_name_H-M   'P 1'
#
loop_
_entity.id
_entity.type
_entity.pdbx_description
1 polymer ?
#
loop_
_entity_poly.entity_id
_entity_poly.type
_entity_poly.pdbx_seq_one_letter_code
_entity_poly.pdbx_strand_id
1 'polypeptide(L)'
;MSGEQREHILESLFQTYLTTVDAYKSLLNQPYYEVGSTTLIQPTHPDSTIKLYDIRVREALRFLVRDPWFMTHTPKAVRSLLNGKIWNVAFVKIDERDWATRTRVVPRKQALHVNGRIIQPAKILVNYHRSASPEDPFYPETRGLPMGALPRDQLARVIALEIEHNITEKSMRGHVAQDQLTAPQ
;
A
#
# COMPACT_ATOMS: atom_id res chain seq x y z
N MET A 1 -20.28 12.54 0.42
CA MET A 1 -19.19 12.82 -0.53
C MET A 1 -19.26 11.80 -1.65
N SER A 2 -19.32 12.24 -2.91
CA SER A 2 -19.41 11.35 -4.07
C SER A 2 -18.07 10.61 -4.33
N GLY A 3 -18.06 9.64 -5.24
CA GLY A 3 -16.82 9.00 -5.70
C GLY A 3 -15.85 10.00 -6.35
N GLU A 4 -16.36 10.89 -7.19
CA GLU A 4 -15.56 11.91 -7.89
C GLU A 4 -14.93 12.93 -6.92
N GLN A 5 -15.67 13.37 -5.90
CA GLN A 5 -15.13 14.25 -4.86
C GLN A 5 -14.00 13.58 -4.09
N ARG A 6 -14.13 12.28 -3.79
CA ARG A 6 -13.08 11.49 -3.13
C ARG A 6 -11.84 11.35 -4.00
N GLU A 7 -12.02 11.08 -5.29
CA GLU A 7 -10.94 10.99 -6.28
C GLU A 7 -10.20 12.33 -6.41
N HIS A 8 -10.91 13.46 -6.44
CA HIS A 8 -10.28 14.79 -6.48
C HIS A 8 -9.40 15.10 -5.26
N ILE A 9 -9.86 14.70 -4.06
CA ILE A 9 -9.05 14.82 -2.83
C ILE A 9 -7.81 13.93 -2.92
N LEU A 10 -7.95 12.69 -3.43
CA LEU A 10 -6.82 11.79 -3.61
C LEU A 10 -5.78 12.37 -4.59
N GLU A 11 -6.20 12.99 -5.69
CA GLU A 11 -5.27 13.66 -6.62
C GLU A 11 -4.50 14.80 -5.94
N SER A 12 -5.18 15.60 -5.11
CA SER A 12 -4.53 16.64 -4.31
C SER A 12 -3.50 16.06 -3.34
N LEU A 13 -3.79 14.89 -2.74
CA LEU A 13 -2.86 14.18 -1.87
C LEU A 13 -1.64 13.66 -2.64
N PHE A 14 -1.81 13.12 -3.84
CA PHE A 14 -0.66 12.69 -4.66
C PHE A 14 0.31 13.82 -5.00
N GLN A 15 -0.18 15.05 -5.09
CA GLN A 15 0.65 16.22 -5.39
C GLN A 15 1.39 16.76 -4.17
N THR A 16 0.93 16.48 -2.96
CA THR A 16 1.37 17.19 -1.76
C THR A 16 1.92 16.29 -0.65
N TYR A 17 1.41 15.07 -0.52
CA TYR A 17 1.62 14.28 0.70
C TYR A 17 1.79 12.78 0.45
N LEU A 18 0.89 12.18 -0.33
CA LEU A 18 0.85 10.75 -0.58
C LEU A 18 1.84 10.39 -1.70
N THR A 19 2.90 9.67 -1.35
CA THR A 19 3.86 9.14 -2.32
C THR A 19 3.59 7.67 -2.63
N THR A 20 3.87 7.24 -3.85
CA THR A 20 3.68 5.85 -4.29
C THR A 20 4.98 5.18 -4.71
N VAL A 21 6.11 5.85 -4.50
CA VAL A 21 7.42 5.34 -4.91
C VAL A 21 8.05 4.47 -3.84
N ASP A 22 8.80 3.47 -4.30
CA ASP A 22 9.72 2.69 -3.49
C ASP A 22 10.98 3.54 -3.19
N ALA A 23 11.06 4.05 -1.96
CA ALA A 23 12.16 4.93 -1.54
C ALA A 23 13.55 4.27 -1.61
N TYR A 24 13.62 2.93 -1.53
CA TYR A 24 14.88 2.19 -1.55
C TYR A 24 15.23 1.65 -2.94
N LYS A 25 14.38 1.89 -3.94
CA LYS A 25 14.55 1.36 -5.31
C LYS A 25 14.83 -0.16 -5.32
N SER A 26 14.21 -0.90 -4.41
CA SER A 26 14.29 -2.36 -4.30
C SER A 26 13.79 -3.08 -5.55
N LEU A 27 12.97 -2.41 -6.36
CA LEU A 27 12.47 -2.89 -7.64
C LEU A 27 13.36 -2.55 -8.85
N LEU A 28 14.51 -1.91 -8.64
CA LEU A 28 15.45 -1.62 -9.72
C LEU A 28 15.98 -2.93 -10.32
N ASN A 29 15.95 -3.04 -11.65
CA ASN A 29 16.33 -4.22 -12.41
C ASN A 29 15.54 -5.50 -12.05
N GLN A 30 14.44 -5.40 -11.30
CA GLN A 30 13.62 -6.56 -10.98
C GLN A 30 12.67 -6.88 -12.14
N PRO A 31 12.38 -8.17 -12.40
CA PRO A 31 11.29 -8.52 -13.30
C PRO A 31 9.95 -8.08 -12.71
N TYR A 32 8.94 -7.96 -13.56
CA TYR A 32 7.56 -7.70 -13.14
C TYR A 32 6.64 -8.84 -13.56
N TYR A 33 5.52 -8.99 -12.86
CA TYR A 33 4.54 -10.00 -13.21
C TYR A 33 3.61 -9.51 -14.32
N GLU A 34 3.32 -10.40 -15.25
CA GLU A 34 2.14 -10.27 -16.09
C GLU A 34 0.88 -10.26 -15.22
N VAL A 35 -0.08 -9.39 -15.54
CA VAL A 35 -1.30 -9.26 -14.74
C VAL A 35 -2.14 -10.54 -14.80
N GLY A 36 -2.55 -11.05 -13.64
CA GLY A 36 -3.35 -12.27 -13.49
C GLY A 36 -2.55 -13.58 -13.65
N SER A 37 -1.22 -13.49 -13.71
CA SER A 37 -0.33 -14.60 -14.09
C SER A 37 0.89 -14.65 -13.17
N THR A 38 1.49 -15.83 -13.02
CA THR A 38 2.79 -15.99 -12.32
C THR A 38 3.99 -15.75 -13.24
N THR A 39 3.73 -15.43 -14.51
CA THR A 39 4.77 -15.18 -15.52
C THR A 39 5.52 -13.89 -15.19
N LEU A 40 6.86 -14.00 -15.17
CA LEU A 40 7.76 -12.87 -14.98
C LEU A 40 8.29 -12.36 -16.32
N ILE A 41 8.23 -11.05 -16.51
CA ILE A 41 8.72 -10.35 -17.69
C ILE A 41 9.94 -9.52 -17.29
N GLN A 42 11.01 -9.65 -18.07
CA GLN A 42 12.23 -8.87 -17.87
C GLN A 42 12.01 -7.42 -18.30
N PRO A 43 12.47 -6.44 -17.51
CA PRO A 43 12.27 -5.04 -17.84
C PRO A 43 13.18 -4.62 -19.00
N THR A 44 12.66 -3.79 -19.90
CA THR A 44 13.45 -3.22 -21.03
C THR A 44 14.42 -2.14 -20.56
N HIS A 45 14.09 -1.44 -19.48
CA HIS A 45 14.95 -0.46 -18.80
C HIS A 45 15.01 -0.73 -17.29
N PRO A 46 16.13 -0.41 -16.61
CA PRO A 46 16.32 -0.66 -15.18
C PRO A 46 15.18 -0.20 -14.26
N ASP A 47 14.50 0.90 -14.59
CA ASP A 47 13.46 1.51 -13.78
C ASP A 47 12.02 1.19 -14.24
N SER A 48 11.86 0.34 -15.26
CA SER A 48 10.54 0.02 -15.85
C SER A 48 9.58 -0.56 -14.81
N THR A 49 10.10 -1.47 -13.97
CA THR A 49 9.31 -2.14 -12.93
C THR A 49 8.85 -1.17 -11.84
N ILE A 50 9.70 -0.22 -11.45
CA ILE A 50 9.33 0.84 -10.49
C ILE A 50 8.17 1.66 -11.06
N LYS A 51 8.29 2.12 -12.31
CA LYS A 51 7.26 2.94 -12.98
C LYS A 51 5.94 2.18 -13.16
N LEU A 52 6.01 0.92 -13.57
CA LEU A 52 4.83 0.07 -13.74
C LEU A 52 4.04 -0.05 -12.43
N TYR A 53 4.73 -0.38 -11.34
CA TYR A 53 4.05 -0.60 -10.07
C TYR A 53 3.59 0.69 -9.38
N ASP A 54 4.27 1.82 -9.62
CA ASP A 54 3.76 3.15 -9.26
C ASP A 54 2.39 3.42 -9.93
N ILE A 55 2.32 3.21 -11.26
CA ILE A 55 1.08 3.38 -12.03
C ILE A 55 -0.03 2.49 -11.46
N ARG A 56 0.25 1.20 -11.24
CA ARG A 56 -0.75 0.24 -10.75
C ARG A 56 -1.26 0.56 -9.35
N VAL A 57 -0.38 1.03 -8.46
CA VAL A 57 -0.82 1.49 -7.14
C VAL A 57 -1.73 2.70 -7.26
N ARG A 58 -1.38 3.70 -8.06
CA ARG A 58 -2.23 4.88 -8.27
C ARG A 58 -3.59 4.51 -8.83
N GLU A 59 -3.65 3.61 -9.81
CA GLU A 59 -4.91 3.09 -10.36
C GLU A 59 -5.75 2.35 -9.32
N ALA A 60 -5.13 1.51 -8.49
CA ALA A 60 -5.81 0.81 -7.41
C ALA A 60 -6.36 1.77 -6.35
N LEU A 61 -5.59 2.80 -5.98
CA LEU A 61 -6.03 3.82 -5.01
C LEU A 61 -7.18 4.67 -5.55
N ARG A 62 -7.14 5.07 -6.83
CA ARG A 62 -8.27 5.76 -7.49
C ARG A 62 -9.53 4.90 -7.47
N PHE A 63 -9.38 3.62 -7.83
CA PHE A 63 -10.50 2.68 -7.79
C PHE A 63 -11.07 2.52 -6.37
N LEU A 64 -10.19 2.36 -5.37
CA LEU A 64 -10.55 2.25 -3.96
C LEU A 64 -11.39 3.44 -3.47
N VAL A 65 -10.98 4.67 -3.77
CA VAL A 65 -11.70 5.87 -3.28
C VAL A 65 -12.96 6.18 -4.08
N ARG A 66 -13.08 5.68 -5.31
CA ARG A 66 -14.22 5.96 -6.18
C ARG A 66 -15.36 4.95 -5.98
N ASP A 67 -15.03 3.66 -5.93
CA ASP A 67 -16.01 2.58 -5.89
C ASP A 67 -16.78 2.59 -4.54
N PRO A 68 -18.13 2.59 -4.56
CA PRO A 68 -18.95 2.55 -3.34
C PRO A 68 -18.72 1.32 -2.47
N TRP A 69 -18.31 0.18 -3.04
CA TRP A 69 -18.07 -1.07 -2.32
C TRP A 69 -17.14 -0.86 -1.12
N PHE A 70 -16.08 -0.08 -1.28
CA PHE A 70 -15.11 0.19 -0.21
C PHE A 70 -15.69 1.03 0.93
N MET A 71 -16.66 1.91 0.65
CA MET A 71 -17.35 2.65 1.73
C MET A 71 -18.26 1.76 2.56
N THR A 72 -18.75 0.67 1.98
CA THR A 72 -19.58 -0.30 2.71
C THR A 72 -18.73 -1.32 3.47
N HIS A 73 -17.63 -1.80 2.87
CA HIS A 73 -16.88 -2.95 3.41
C HIS A 73 -15.57 -2.57 4.10
N THR A 74 -14.90 -1.50 3.67
CA THR A 74 -13.63 -1.00 4.25
C THR A 74 -13.66 0.53 4.45
N PRO A 75 -14.66 1.07 5.15
CA PRO A 75 -14.84 2.53 5.28
C PRO A 75 -13.70 3.21 6.02
N LYS A 76 -12.96 2.52 6.91
CA LYS A 76 -11.80 3.14 7.57
C LYS A 76 -10.64 3.25 6.59
N ALA A 77 -10.53 2.35 5.62
CA ALA A 77 -9.49 2.44 4.60
C ALA A 77 -9.64 3.72 3.78
N VAL A 78 -10.83 3.95 3.21
CA VAL A 78 -11.13 5.16 2.44
C VAL A 78 -10.89 6.42 3.29
N ARG A 79 -11.41 6.45 4.53
CA ARG A 79 -11.25 7.61 5.42
C ARG A 79 -9.79 7.85 5.82
N SER A 80 -9.02 6.80 6.06
CA SER A 80 -7.61 6.94 6.48
C SER A 80 -6.75 7.46 5.34
N LEU A 81 -7.02 7.00 4.12
CA LEU A 81 -6.35 7.50 2.92
C LEU A 81 -6.65 8.99 2.70
N LEU A 82 -7.94 9.37 2.66
CA LEU A 82 -8.35 10.74 2.36
C LEU A 82 -8.04 11.75 3.47
N ASN A 83 -7.90 11.30 4.71
CA ASN A 83 -7.50 12.16 5.84
C ASN A 83 -5.97 12.25 6.03
N GLY A 84 -5.17 11.72 5.10
CA GLY A 84 -3.71 11.80 5.16
C GLY A 84 -3.05 10.95 6.25
N LYS A 85 -3.74 9.91 6.76
CA LYS A 85 -3.11 8.94 7.68
C LYS A 85 -2.14 8.00 6.96
N ILE A 86 -2.23 7.93 5.63
CA ILE A 86 -1.31 7.19 4.78
C ILE A 86 -0.43 8.19 4.04
N TRP A 87 0.88 8.14 4.27
CA TRP A 87 1.84 8.95 3.50
C TRP A 87 2.41 8.20 2.29
N ASN A 88 2.30 6.87 2.25
CA ASN A 88 2.96 6.07 1.24
C ASN A 88 2.29 4.72 1.07
N VAL A 89 2.10 4.33 -0.19
CA VAL A 89 1.70 2.99 -0.60
C VAL A 89 2.60 2.60 -1.75
N ALA A 90 3.44 1.57 -1.60
CA ALA A 90 4.40 1.21 -2.63
C ALA A 90 4.59 -0.30 -2.72
N PHE A 91 4.81 -0.78 -3.94
CA PHE A 91 5.39 -2.09 -4.14
C PHE A 91 6.87 -2.08 -3.78
N VAL A 92 7.34 -3.17 -3.18
CA VAL A 92 8.73 -3.36 -2.77
C VAL A 92 9.13 -4.82 -2.95
N LYS A 93 10.43 -5.08 -3.11
CA LYS A 93 11.03 -6.41 -3.00
C LYS A 93 11.54 -6.62 -1.58
N ILE A 94 11.02 -7.64 -0.91
CA ILE A 94 11.50 -8.02 0.43
C ILE A 94 11.71 -9.53 0.46
N ASP A 95 12.97 -9.94 0.37
CA ASP A 95 13.35 -11.34 0.24
C ASP A 95 13.19 -12.10 1.57
N GLU A 96 13.61 -11.50 2.69
CA GLU A 96 13.74 -12.18 3.99
C GLU A 96 12.46 -12.30 4.82
N ARG A 97 11.34 -11.68 4.41
CA ARG A 97 10.11 -11.67 5.24
C ARG A 97 8.92 -12.28 4.49
N ASP A 98 8.23 -13.19 5.17
CA ASP A 98 7.13 -14.02 4.61
C ASP A 98 5.76 -13.33 4.50
N TRP A 99 5.68 -12.01 4.63
CA TRP A 99 4.39 -11.32 4.53
C TRP A 99 4.14 -10.79 3.11
N ALA A 100 2.87 -10.77 2.73
CA ALA A 100 2.44 -10.25 1.44
C ALA A 100 2.20 -8.72 1.44
N THR A 101 1.66 -8.17 2.53
CA THR A 101 1.64 -6.72 2.81
C THR A 101 2.10 -6.35 4.21
N ARG A 102 2.51 -5.09 4.41
CA ARG A 102 2.86 -4.56 5.74
C ARG A 102 2.63 -3.07 5.87
N THR A 103 1.98 -2.72 6.97
CA THR A 103 1.88 -1.35 7.47
C THR A 103 3.06 -1.04 8.41
N ARG A 104 3.76 0.08 8.18
CA ARG A 104 4.74 0.66 9.11
C ARG A 104 4.30 2.07 9.51
N VAL A 105 4.04 2.29 10.79
CA VAL A 105 3.62 3.59 11.32
C VAL A 105 4.85 4.34 11.82
N VAL A 106 4.97 5.63 11.49
CA VAL A 106 6.11 6.43 11.98
C VAL A 106 6.10 6.54 13.50
N PRO A 107 7.28 6.58 14.16
CA PRO A 107 7.34 6.78 15.60
C PRO A 107 6.66 8.07 16.05
N ARG A 108 6.13 8.10 17.28
CA ARG A 108 5.37 9.25 17.82
C ARG A 108 6.19 10.54 17.83
N LYS A 109 7.51 10.43 17.96
CA LYS A 109 8.45 11.55 17.90
C LYS A 109 8.55 12.20 16.51
N GLN A 110 8.15 11.47 15.47
CA GLN A 110 8.10 11.93 14.07
C GLN A 110 6.66 12.18 13.60
N ALA A 111 5.72 12.32 14.54
CA ALA A 111 4.34 12.63 14.22
C ALA A 111 4.23 14.06 13.66
N LEU A 112 3.34 14.23 12.70
CA LEU A 112 3.11 15.50 12.00
C LEU A 112 1.96 16.26 12.67
N HIS A 113 2.11 17.58 12.77
CA HIS A 113 1.02 18.46 13.19
C HIS A 113 0.27 18.95 11.95
N VAL A 114 -0.97 18.51 11.78
CA VAL A 114 -1.83 18.91 10.66
C VAL A 114 -3.12 19.47 11.25
N ASN A 115 -3.40 20.75 10.99
CA ASN A 115 -4.61 21.44 11.45
C ASN A 115 -4.91 21.24 12.94
N GLY A 116 -3.88 21.38 13.79
CA GLY A 116 -4.00 21.24 15.25
C GLY A 116 -4.12 19.79 15.75
N ARG A 117 -4.01 18.78 14.89
CA ARG A 117 -4.00 17.36 15.26
C ARG A 117 -2.63 16.75 15.01
N ILE A 118 -2.23 15.86 15.92
CA ILE A 118 -1.01 15.05 15.79
C ILE A 118 -1.37 13.77 15.02
N ILE A 119 -0.70 13.52 13.91
CA ILE A 119 -0.91 12.35 13.05
C ILE A 119 0.41 11.58 12.92
N GLN A 120 0.37 10.26 13.12
CA GLN A 120 1.47 9.35 12.79
C GLN A 120 1.16 8.66 11.46
N PRO A 121 1.67 9.15 10.32
CA PRO A 121 1.44 8.50 9.05
C PRO A 121 1.95 7.06 9.00
N ALA A 122 1.26 6.24 8.21
CA ALA A 122 1.67 4.87 7.93
C ALA A 122 2.13 4.70 6.47
N LYS A 123 3.21 3.96 6.25
CA LYS A 123 3.56 3.40 4.93
C LYS A 123 2.94 2.01 4.78
N ILE A 124 2.30 1.78 3.65
CA ILE A 124 1.81 0.47 3.22
C ILE A 124 2.79 -0.07 2.20
N LEU A 125 3.40 -1.20 2.51
CA LEU A 125 4.37 -1.86 1.65
C LEU A 125 3.73 -3.13 1.10
N VAL A 126 3.69 -3.27 -0.22
CA VAL A 126 3.16 -4.44 -0.91
C VAL A 126 4.32 -5.25 -1.47
N ASN A 127 4.52 -6.48 -1.01
CA ASN A 127 5.64 -7.30 -1.45
C ASN A 127 5.32 -7.95 -2.79
N TYR A 128 5.93 -7.47 -3.88
CA TYR A 128 5.46 -7.78 -5.24
C TYR A 128 5.52 -9.28 -5.61
N HIS A 129 6.40 -10.07 -5.00
CA HIS A 129 6.57 -11.49 -5.34
C HIS A 129 5.89 -12.44 -4.37
N ARG A 130 5.41 -11.96 -3.22
CA ARG A 130 4.76 -12.83 -2.24
C ARG A 130 3.31 -13.06 -2.64
N SER A 131 2.86 -14.29 -2.48
CA SER A 131 1.45 -14.66 -2.51
C SER A 131 0.93 -14.75 -1.08
N ALA A 132 -0.33 -14.44 -0.87
CA ALA A 132 -1.00 -14.77 0.39
C ALA A 132 -1.13 -16.29 0.52
N SER A 133 -0.86 -16.84 1.70
CA SER A 133 -1.16 -18.23 2.01
C SER A 133 -2.65 -18.42 2.33
N PRO A 134 -3.24 -19.62 2.24
CA PRO A 134 -4.67 -19.84 2.49
C PRO A 134 -5.21 -19.28 3.81
N GLU A 135 -4.37 -19.23 4.83
CA GLU A 135 -4.66 -18.67 6.15
C GLU A 135 -4.48 -17.15 6.27
N ASP A 136 -3.86 -16.50 5.28
CA ASP A 136 -3.67 -15.05 5.24
C ASP A 136 -5.01 -14.34 4.89
N PRO A 137 -5.40 -13.26 5.59
CA PRO A 137 -6.61 -12.48 5.30
C PRO A 137 -6.75 -11.99 3.85
N PHE A 138 -5.65 -11.89 3.09
CA PHE A 138 -5.66 -11.46 1.69
C PHE A 138 -5.91 -12.61 0.70
N TYR A 139 -5.86 -13.87 1.14
CA TYR A 139 -6.02 -15.03 0.25
C TYR A 139 -7.33 -15.04 -0.55
N PRO A 140 -8.50 -14.71 0.03
CA PRO A 140 -9.75 -14.68 -0.73
C PRO A 140 -9.70 -13.75 -1.95
N GLU A 141 -8.95 -12.65 -1.84
CA GLU A 141 -8.81 -11.63 -2.88
C GLU A 141 -7.74 -11.98 -3.90
N THR A 142 -6.65 -12.61 -3.46
CA THR A 142 -5.51 -12.95 -4.33
C THR A 142 -5.62 -14.30 -5.01
N ARG A 143 -6.33 -15.26 -4.39
CA ARG A 143 -6.43 -16.66 -4.82
C ARG A 143 -5.07 -17.29 -5.10
N GLY A 144 -4.06 -16.93 -4.30
CA GLY A 144 -2.69 -17.43 -4.42
C GLY A 144 -1.82 -16.75 -5.48
N LEU A 145 -2.33 -15.75 -6.20
CA LEU A 145 -1.51 -14.94 -7.11
C LEU A 145 -0.50 -14.09 -6.31
N PRO A 146 0.73 -13.90 -6.86
CA PRO A 146 1.67 -12.92 -6.31
C PRO A 146 1.05 -11.53 -6.29
N MET A 147 1.35 -10.71 -5.28
CA MET A 147 0.77 -9.37 -5.16
C MET A 147 1.03 -8.50 -6.40
N GLY A 148 2.20 -8.65 -7.02
CA GLY A 148 2.56 -7.97 -8.26
C GLY A 148 1.78 -8.44 -9.48
N ALA A 149 1.12 -9.60 -9.44
CA ALA A 149 0.26 -10.08 -10.51
C ALA A 149 -1.18 -9.54 -10.41
N LEU A 150 -1.60 -9.03 -9.25
CA LEU A 150 -3.02 -8.76 -9.00
C LEU A 150 -3.61 -7.67 -9.90
N PRO A 151 -4.73 -7.92 -10.61
CA PRO A 151 -5.45 -6.88 -11.33
C PRO A 151 -5.88 -5.74 -10.39
N ARG A 152 -6.17 -4.57 -10.97
CA ARG A 152 -6.43 -3.32 -10.26
C ARG A 152 -7.42 -3.46 -9.10
N ASP A 153 -8.53 -4.14 -9.34
CA ASP A 153 -9.60 -4.35 -8.38
C ASP A 153 -9.17 -5.24 -7.20
N GLN A 154 -8.49 -6.36 -7.46
CA GLN A 154 -7.93 -7.22 -6.42
C GLN A 154 -6.85 -6.50 -5.61
N LEU A 155 -5.95 -5.78 -6.28
CA LEU A 155 -4.92 -4.99 -5.61
C LEU A 155 -5.55 -3.90 -4.70
N ALA A 156 -6.60 -3.23 -5.17
CA ALA A 156 -7.33 -2.25 -4.37
C ALA A 156 -7.96 -2.88 -3.12
N ARG A 157 -8.52 -4.10 -3.24
CA ARG A 157 -9.06 -4.85 -2.10
C ARG A 157 -7.99 -5.22 -1.10
N VAL A 158 -6.85 -5.74 -1.56
CA VAL A 158 -5.71 -6.05 -0.68
C VAL A 158 -5.22 -4.81 0.06
N ILE A 159 -4.99 -3.69 -0.64
CA ILE A 159 -4.55 -2.44 -0.01
C ILE A 159 -5.60 -1.94 0.99
N ALA A 160 -6.89 -2.01 0.65
CA ALA A 160 -7.96 -1.58 1.55
C ALA A 160 -8.00 -2.44 2.83
N LEU A 161 -7.90 -3.77 2.70
CA LEU A 161 -7.87 -4.69 3.84
C LEU A 161 -6.65 -4.45 4.73
N GLU A 162 -5.46 -4.25 4.15
CA GLU A 162 -4.24 -3.96 4.90
C GLU A 162 -4.42 -2.68 5.74
N ILE A 163 -4.98 -1.62 5.14
CA ILE A 163 -5.26 -0.36 5.81
C ILE A 163 -6.33 -0.52 6.89
N GLU A 164 -7.44 -1.21 6.58
CA GLU A 164 -8.59 -1.40 7.47
C GLU A 164 -8.19 -2.16 8.75
N HIS A 165 -7.35 -3.19 8.62
CA HIS A 165 -6.93 -4.02 9.74
C HIS A 165 -5.77 -3.40 10.53
N ASN A 166 -4.72 -2.90 9.86
CA ASN A 166 -3.45 -2.63 10.54
C ASN A 166 -3.23 -1.20 11.03
N ILE A 167 -3.93 -0.20 10.50
CA ILE A 167 -3.73 1.20 10.95
C ILE A 167 -4.12 1.37 12.42
N THR A 168 -5.13 0.64 12.89
CA THR A 168 -5.62 0.77 14.27
C THR A 168 -4.78 -0.02 15.28
N GLU A 169 -4.35 -1.25 14.94
CA GLU A 169 -3.66 -2.14 15.89
C GLU A 169 -2.24 -1.68 16.23
N LYS A 170 -1.46 -1.18 15.26
CA LYS A 170 -0.09 -0.71 15.52
C LYS A 170 -0.01 0.63 16.23
N SER A 171 -1.10 1.42 16.23
CA SER A 171 -1.17 2.65 17.03
C SER A 171 -1.41 2.37 18.52
N MET A 172 -1.86 1.15 18.88
CA MET A 172 -2.22 0.78 20.26
C MET A 172 -1.33 -0.30 20.89
N ARG A 173 -0.66 -1.15 20.10
CA ARG A 173 0.24 -2.19 20.61
C ARG A 173 1.66 -1.95 20.12
N GLY A 174 2.54 -1.41 20.97
CA GLY A 174 4.02 -1.51 21.06
C GLY A 174 4.96 -1.72 19.84
N HIS A 175 4.51 -2.04 18.64
CA HIS A 175 5.29 -2.43 17.47
C HIS A 175 6.13 -1.28 16.87
N VAL A 176 5.84 -0.04 17.25
CA VAL A 176 6.63 1.15 16.90
C VAL A 176 8.08 1.04 17.41
N ALA A 177 8.30 0.43 18.58
CA ALA A 177 9.64 0.27 19.15
C ALA A 177 10.49 -0.76 18.37
N GLN A 178 9.87 -1.83 17.88
CA GLN A 178 10.57 -2.90 17.16
C GLN A 178 10.83 -2.55 15.68
N ASP A 179 9.96 -1.73 15.08
CA ASP A 179 10.19 -1.16 13.75
C ASP A 179 11.34 -0.12 13.79
N GLN A 180 11.54 0.60 14.91
CA GLN A 180 12.68 1.51 15.09
C GLN A 180 14.01 0.77 15.26
N LEU A 181 14.01 -0.41 15.88
CA LEU A 181 15.20 -1.27 16.01
C LEU A 181 15.59 -1.96 14.69
N THR A 182 14.67 -2.09 13.74
CA THR A 182 14.88 -2.82 12.48
C THR A 182 14.82 -1.94 11.23
N ALA A 183 14.74 -0.62 11.41
CA ALA A 183 14.91 0.34 10.32
C ALA A 183 16.42 0.53 10.05
N PRO A 184 16.87 0.48 8.78
CA PRO A 184 18.24 0.87 8.44
C PRO A 184 18.45 2.34 8.84
N GLN A 185 19.60 2.64 9.45
CA GLN A 185 19.99 3.99 9.85
C GLN A 185 20.37 4.84 8.65
#